data_AF-A0A385FXW7-F1
#
_entry.id   AF-A0A385FXW7-F1
#
_cell.length_a   1.000
_cell.length_b   1.000
_cell.length_c   1.000
_cell.angle_alpha   90.00
_cell.angle_beta   90.00
_cell.angle_gamma   90.00
#
_symmetry.space_group_name_H-M   'P 1'
#
loop_
_entity.id
_entity.type
_entity.pdbx_description
1 polymer ?
#
loop_
_entity_poly.entity_id
_entity_poly.type
_entity_poly.pdbx_seq_one_letter_code
_entity_poly.pdbx_strand_id
1 'polypeptide(L)'
;MSEEVEDVLEGMMRQSLVAGSQLAEQLARVRQQMLRNAEQRSEQASVEAQRSIAADRALMHSVLVPATRDEWWEGAQPEQITRAHTLAEAWKDYDPAAQAASEKIKTEVKNRYGIDTSDLQGDGEYLQDHLVVQQRLEVAAKAAKEHAEAMALVAAAQAEEINRRAVDLHQEMARHQVPQEYLANDDLMRALQHSQASLGTEAEPQADRAVAERLHLIEHNGINGPSIEELKKEIGANYTGTRDSHFADAEFVSAARDWHESKTLAEGGFVEKGNTGLEARYEKAEKELFARIGPMGQDIEDKVLKDPNTKTHSASVKTSQAEQAPVPAYGSAEHYAAFEASLQGTGTDAQIKGRVAAARGQATPPRAAVQAPTKTPTARKARAGAGAGRSRSQDGPSR
;
A
#
# COMPACT_ATOMS: atom_id res chain seq x y z
N MET A 1 88.83 73.52 -21.29
CA MET A 1 87.87 72.87 -20.37
C MET A 1 87.32 71.61 -21.02
N SER A 2 88.17 70.60 -21.23
CA SER A 2 87.78 69.36 -21.91
C SER A 2 88.51 68.10 -21.39
N GLU A 3 89.41 68.23 -20.40
CA GLU A 3 90.13 67.09 -19.81
C GLU A 3 89.52 66.55 -18.50
N GLU A 4 88.66 67.30 -17.80
CA GLU A 4 88.00 66.84 -16.55
C GLU A 4 86.71 66.02 -16.78
N VAL A 5 86.14 66.05 -17.98
CA VAL A 5 84.86 65.35 -18.28
C VAL A 5 85.11 63.88 -18.66
N GLU A 6 86.26 63.55 -19.26
CA GLU A 6 86.61 62.19 -19.68
C GLU A 6 87.01 61.29 -18.48
N ASP A 7 87.74 61.83 -17.50
CA ASP A 7 88.12 61.09 -16.27
C ASP A 7 86.93 60.82 -15.33
N VAL A 8 85.94 61.71 -15.29
CA VAL A 8 84.68 61.51 -14.55
C VAL A 8 83.79 60.48 -15.26
N LEU A 9 83.78 60.46 -16.60
CA LEU A 9 83.06 59.47 -17.40
C LEU A 9 83.65 58.06 -17.26
N GLU A 10 84.99 57.92 -17.28
CA GLU A 10 85.64 56.61 -17.10
C GLU A 10 85.54 56.11 -15.64
N GLY A 11 85.59 57.03 -14.66
CA GLY A 11 85.29 56.75 -13.25
C GLY A 11 83.86 56.27 -13.02
N MET A 12 82.86 56.91 -13.65
CA MET A 12 81.45 56.48 -13.61
C MET A 12 81.21 55.16 -14.34
N MET A 13 81.97 54.86 -15.41
CA MET A 13 81.83 53.61 -16.16
C MET A 13 82.38 52.41 -15.36
N ARG A 14 83.51 52.57 -14.66
CA ARG A 14 84.02 51.52 -13.74
C ARG A 14 83.14 51.37 -12.51
N GLN A 15 82.60 52.45 -11.96
CA GLN A 15 81.66 52.38 -10.82
C GLN A 15 80.32 51.73 -11.21
N SER A 16 79.81 51.97 -12.43
CA SER A 16 78.59 51.32 -12.94
C SER A 16 78.80 49.85 -13.32
N LEU A 17 79.99 49.45 -13.80
CA LEU A 17 80.36 48.05 -13.99
C LEU A 17 80.42 47.27 -12.65
N VAL A 18 80.99 47.88 -11.61
CA VAL A 18 81.02 47.27 -10.26
C VAL A 18 79.62 47.17 -9.66
N ALA A 19 78.79 48.22 -9.78
CA ALA A 19 77.39 48.19 -9.35
C ALA A 19 76.55 47.17 -10.15
N GLY A 20 76.78 47.03 -11.45
CA GLY A 20 76.14 46.04 -12.32
C GLY A 20 76.51 44.60 -11.95
N SER A 21 77.75 44.34 -11.53
CA SER A 21 78.20 43.01 -11.09
C SER A 21 77.54 42.57 -9.78
N GLN A 22 77.37 43.47 -8.81
CA GLN A 22 76.70 43.18 -7.53
C GLN A 22 75.20 42.94 -7.72
N LEU A 23 74.56 43.70 -8.63
CA LEU A 23 73.17 43.48 -9.00
C LEU A 23 72.98 42.14 -9.73
N ALA A 24 73.88 41.76 -10.64
CA ALA A 24 73.84 40.47 -11.31
C ALA A 24 74.02 39.29 -10.32
N GLU A 25 74.93 39.44 -9.35
CA GLU A 25 75.16 38.44 -8.32
C GLU A 25 73.98 38.30 -7.36
N GLN A 26 73.34 39.40 -6.96
CA GLN A 26 72.10 39.36 -6.16
C GLN A 26 70.95 38.70 -6.94
N LEU A 27 70.79 39.00 -8.23
CA LEU A 27 69.76 38.40 -9.07
C LEU A 27 69.98 36.89 -9.26
N ALA A 28 71.24 36.45 -9.39
CA ALA A 28 71.61 35.04 -9.44
C ALA A 28 71.26 34.30 -8.15
N ARG A 29 71.52 34.89 -6.97
CA ARG A 29 71.15 34.32 -5.67
C ARG A 29 69.63 34.20 -5.50
N VAL A 30 68.88 35.24 -5.88
CA VAL A 30 67.41 35.23 -5.83
C VAL A 30 66.84 34.12 -6.73
N ARG A 31 67.35 33.98 -7.96
CA ARG A 31 66.95 32.90 -8.88
C ARG A 31 67.27 31.52 -8.30
N GLN A 32 68.47 31.34 -7.74
CA GLN A 32 68.89 30.07 -7.15
C GLN A 32 68.07 29.73 -5.90
N GLN A 33 67.63 30.72 -5.13
CA GLN A 33 66.78 30.52 -3.97
C GLN A 33 65.33 30.20 -4.38
N MET A 34 64.82 30.83 -5.44
CA MET A 34 63.52 30.49 -6.04
C MET A 34 63.50 29.03 -6.54
N LEU A 35 64.55 28.58 -7.23
CA LEU A 35 64.66 27.19 -7.71
C LEU A 35 64.68 26.18 -6.55
N ARG A 36 65.49 26.44 -5.51
CA ARG A 36 65.52 25.58 -4.31
C ARG A 36 64.17 25.53 -3.58
N ASN A 37 63.50 26.67 -3.46
CA ASN A 37 62.16 26.70 -2.86
C ASN A 37 61.14 25.95 -3.71
N ALA A 38 61.26 25.98 -5.04
CA ALA A 38 60.40 25.23 -5.95
C ALA A 38 60.62 23.71 -5.85
N GLU A 39 61.88 23.26 -5.78
CA GLU A 39 62.25 21.85 -5.56
C GLU A 39 61.77 21.34 -4.20
N GLN A 40 61.98 22.09 -3.12
CA GLN A 40 61.50 21.69 -1.79
C GLN A 40 59.98 21.55 -1.75
N ARG A 41 59.25 22.44 -2.44
CA ARG A 41 57.78 22.36 -2.53
C ARG A 41 57.32 21.15 -3.33
N SER A 42 58.00 20.80 -4.43
CA SER A 42 57.63 19.62 -5.22
C SER A 42 57.94 18.32 -4.48
N GLU A 43 59.05 18.26 -3.76
CA GLU A 43 59.39 17.12 -2.89
C GLU A 43 58.37 16.97 -1.76
N GLN A 44 58.03 18.06 -1.06
CA GLN A 44 57.00 18.05 -0.02
C GLN A 44 55.66 17.60 -0.57
N ALA A 45 55.21 18.15 -1.70
CA ALA A 45 53.98 17.74 -2.34
C ALA A 45 53.99 16.25 -2.73
N SER A 46 55.13 15.70 -3.17
CA SER A 46 55.24 14.28 -3.49
C SER A 46 55.14 13.38 -2.25
N VAL A 47 55.75 13.79 -1.13
CA VAL A 47 55.69 13.07 0.15
C VAL A 47 54.29 13.12 0.73
N GLU A 48 53.62 14.28 0.68
CA GLU A 48 52.24 14.44 1.13
C GLU A 48 51.27 13.59 0.29
N ALA A 49 51.42 13.59 -1.04
CA ALA A 49 50.62 12.74 -1.93
C ALA A 49 50.86 11.24 -1.68
N GLN A 50 52.10 10.82 -1.43
CA GLN A 50 52.39 9.43 -1.07
C GLN A 50 51.77 9.05 0.28
N ARG A 51 51.80 9.96 1.26
CA ARG A 51 51.16 9.73 2.57
C ARG A 51 49.65 9.61 2.45
N SER A 52 49.00 10.43 1.63
CA SER A 52 47.56 10.31 1.42
C SER A 52 47.21 8.98 0.76
N ILE A 53 47.92 8.57 -0.30
CA ILE A 53 47.69 7.28 -0.97
C ILE A 53 47.93 6.10 0.00
N ALA A 54 48.96 6.16 0.83
CA ALA A 54 49.24 5.12 1.82
C ALA A 54 48.13 5.05 2.89
N ALA A 55 47.60 6.20 3.32
CA ALA A 55 46.47 6.26 4.24
C ALA A 55 45.20 5.68 3.62
N ASP A 56 44.90 6.03 2.36
CA ASP A 56 43.75 5.51 1.62
C ASP A 56 43.84 3.99 1.44
N ARG A 57 45.04 3.47 1.14
CA ARG A 57 45.31 2.04 1.07
C ARG A 57 45.10 1.34 2.42
N ALA A 58 45.57 1.93 3.51
CA ALA A 58 45.37 1.36 4.85
C ALA A 58 43.88 1.29 5.24
N LEU A 59 43.11 2.34 4.92
CA LEU A 59 41.66 2.35 5.09
C LEU A 59 40.99 1.27 4.24
N MET A 60 41.40 1.13 2.98
CA MET A 60 40.87 0.10 2.09
C MET A 60 41.16 -1.32 2.59
N HIS A 61 42.40 -1.62 3.01
CA HIS A 61 42.75 -2.91 3.60
C HIS A 61 41.93 -3.20 4.87
N SER A 62 41.63 -2.19 5.69
CA SER A 62 40.80 -2.39 6.90
C SER A 62 39.38 -2.90 6.59
N VAL A 63 38.83 -2.56 5.41
CA VAL A 63 37.50 -3.02 4.96
C VAL A 63 37.61 -4.35 4.22
N LEU A 64 38.62 -4.52 3.37
CA LEU A 64 38.70 -5.68 2.47
C LEU A 64 39.29 -6.94 3.12
N VAL A 65 40.23 -6.81 4.06
CA VAL A 65 40.84 -7.97 4.73
C VAL A 65 39.79 -8.84 5.44
N PRO A 66 38.82 -8.30 6.22
CA PRO A 66 37.74 -9.10 6.78
C PRO A 66 36.89 -9.81 5.70
N ALA A 67 36.58 -9.14 4.60
CA ALA A 67 35.74 -9.69 3.53
C ALA A 67 36.35 -10.91 2.82
N THR A 68 37.67 -11.12 2.92
CA THR A 68 38.33 -12.33 2.42
C THR A 68 38.16 -13.56 3.32
N ARG A 69 37.63 -13.40 4.54
CA ARG A 69 37.48 -14.48 5.51
C ARG A 69 36.04 -14.99 5.56
N ASP A 70 35.87 -16.30 5.64
CA ASP A 70 34.53 -16.93 5.65
C ASP A 70 33.71 -16.52 6.88
N GLU A 71 34.35 -16.37 8.04
CA GLU A 71 33.71 -15.97 9.30
C GLU A 71 33.01 -14.61 9.25
N TRP A 72 33.47 -13.69 8.39
CA TRP A 72 32.84 -12.39 8.24
C TRP A 72 31.47 -12.49 7.56
N TRP A 73 31.32 -13.42 6.61
CA TRP A 73 30.10 -13.61 5.83
C TRP A 73 28.92 -14.19 6.64
N GLU A 74 29.17 -14.74 7.83
CA GLU A 74 28.11 -15.26 8.71
C GLU A 74 27.29 -14.15 9.37
N GLY A 75 27.84 -12.95 9.50
CA GLY A 75 27.19 -11.80 10.14
C GLY A 75 27.21 -10.50 9.34
N ALA A 76 27.80 -10.51 8.14
CA ALA A 76 27.94 -9.34 7.30
C ALA A 76 26.57 -8.77 6.91
N GLN A 77 26.37 -7.47 7.15
CA GLN A 77 25.16 -6.77 6.73
C GLN A 77 25.23 -6.37 5.26
N PRO A 78 24.08 -6.19 4.57
CA PRO A 78 24.03 -5.73 3.18
C PRO A 78 24.92 -4.51 2.91
N GLU A 79 24.89 -3.51 3.79
CA GLU A 79 25.70 -2.29 3.72
C GLU A 79 27.20 -2.59 3.71
N GLN A 80 27.63 -3.55 4.52
CA GLN A 80 29.04 -3.91 4.67
C GLN A 80 29.54 -4.68 3.44
N ILE A 81 28.70 -5.57 2.90
CA ILE A 81 28.97 -6.31 1.66
C ILE A 81 29.09 -5.34 0.48
N THR A 82 28.14 -4.43 0.32
CA THR A 82 28.17 -3.41 -0.72
C THR A 82 29.39 -2.49 -0.59
N ARG A 83 29.71 -2.04 0.62
CA ARG A 83 30.89 -1.18 0.85
C ARG A 83 32.19 -1.91 0.51
N ALA A 84 32.33 -3.18 0.90
CA ALA A 84 33.49 -3.97 0.54
C ALA A 84 33.57 -4.21 -0.97
N HIS A 85 32.45 -4.47 -1.65
CA HIS A 85 32.41 -4.68 -3.09
C HIS A 85 32.84 -3.42 -3.86
N THR A 86 32.22 -2.28 -3.56
CA THR A 86 32.52 -1.00 -4.23
C THR A 86 33.98 -0.59 -4.05
N LEU A 87 34.52 -0.78 -2.85
CA LEU A 87 35.92 -0.46 -2.56
C LEU A 87 36.90 -1.44 -3.23
N ALA A 88 36.56 -2.73 -3.30
CA ALA A 88 37.35 -3.71 -4.02
C ALA A 88 37.37 -3.42 -5.53
N GLU A 89 36.22 -3.11 -6.13
CA GLU A 89 36.13 -2.76 -7.56
C GLU A 89 36.92 -1.48 -7.90
N ALA A 90 36.91 -0.48 -7.02
CA ALA A 90 37.65 0.76 -7.24
C ALA A 90 39.18 0.57 -7.17
N TRP A 91 39.67 -0.41 -6.41
CA TRP A 91 41.10 -0.61 -6.14
C TRP A 91 41.71 -1.86 -6.79
N LYS A 92 40.91 -2.73 -7.43
CA LYS A 92 41.37 -4.03 -7.95
C LYS A 92 42.54 -3.93 -8.94
N ASP A 93 42.61 -2.85 -9.72
CA ASP A 93 43.67 -2.64 -10.72
C ASP A 93 44.98 -2.10 -10.11
N TYR A 94 44.94 -1.67 -8.83
CA TYR A 94 46.04 -0.97 -8.17
C TYR A 94 46.60 -1.71 -6.94
N ASP A 95 45.86 -2.68 -6.38
CA ASP A 95 46.27 -3.44 -5.20
C ASP A 95 45.83 -4.93 -5.30
N PRO A 96 46.76 -5.89 -5.13
CA PRO A 96 46.44 -7.32 -5.27
C PRO A 96 45.48 -7.83 -4.18
N ALA A 97 45.46 -7.23 -2.99
CA ALA A 97 44.50 -7.61 -1.95
C ALA A 97 43.08 -7.17 -2.32
N ALA A 98 42.93 -6.03 -3.00
CA ALA A 98 41.65 -5.59 -3.53
C ALA A 98 41.12 -6.50 -4.63
N GLN A 99 42.00 -6.98 -5.53
CA GLN A 99 41.63 -7.96 -6.53
C GLN A 99 41.14 -9.28 -5.90
N ALA A 100 41.89 -9.83 -4.94
CA ALA A 100 41.49 -11.06 -4.24
C ALA A 100 40.15 -10.89 -3.49
N ALA A 101 39.92 -9.74 -2.87
CA ALA A 101 38.66 -9.42 -2.22
C ALA A 101 37.51 -9.32 -3.25
N SER A 102 37.70 -8.67 -4.40
CA SER A 102 36.68 -8.59 -5.46
C SER A 102 36.25 -9.98 -5.94
N GLU A 103 37.20 -10.88 -6.22
CA GLU A 103 36.91 -12.24 -6.68
C GLU A 103 36.15 -13.06 -5.61
N LYS A 104 36.56 -12.97 -4.35
CA LYS A 104 35.89 -13.64 -3.23
C LYS A 104 34.48 -13.08 -3.01
N ILE A 105 34.31 -11.77 -2.98
CA ILE A 105 33.01 -11.10 -2.82
C ILE A 105 32.06 -11.52 -3.93
N LYS A 106 32.51 -11.49 -5.18
CA LYS A 106 31.70 -11.94 -6.33
C LYS A 106 31.25 -13.40 -6.18
N THR A 107 32.15 -14.27 -5.73
CA THR A 107 31.83 -15.70 -5.54
C THR A 107 30.84 -15.92 -4.41
N GLU A 108 31.06 -15.29 -3.24
CA GLU A 108 30.18 -15.42 -2.08
C GLU A 108 28.80 -14.82 -2.35
N VAL A 109 28.74 -13.65 -2.99
CA VAL A 109 27.48 -12.98 -3.33
C VAL A 109 26.65 -13.84 -4.29
N LYS A 110 27.30 -14.47 -5.27
CA LYS A 110 26.65 -15.42 -6.19
C LYS A 110 26.20 -16.69 -5.49
N ASN A 111 27.04 -17.28 -4.63
CA ASN A 111 26.75 -18.56 -3.98
C ASN A 111 25.66 -18.43 -2.90
N ARG A 112 25.69 -17.35 -2.11
CA ARG A 112 24.76 -17.15 -0.98
C ARG A 112 23.45 -16.51 -1.42
N TYR A 113 23.50 -15.55 -2.33
CA TYR A 113 22.34 -14.72 -2.70
C TYR A 113 21.91 -14.89 -4.16
N GLY A 114 22.63 -15.66 -4.97
CA GLY A 114 22.31 -15.87 -6.39
C GLY A 114 22.58 -14.68 -7.29
N ILE A 115 23.30 -13.66 -6.80
CA ILE A 115 23.49 -12.39 -7.50
C ILE A 115 24.81 -12.43 -8.28
N ASP A 116 24.76 -12.22 -9.59
CA ASP A 116 25.99 -12.06 -10.38
C ASP A 116 26.44 -10.59 -10.36
N THR A 117 27.50 -10.30 -9.61
CA THR A 117 27.99 -8.92 -9.48
C THR A 117 28.64 -8.38 -10.76
N SER A 118 28.92 -9.24 -11.75
CA SER A 118 29.45 -8.83 -13.05
C SER A 118 28.48 -7.94 -13.83
N ASP A 119 27.19 -8.21 -13.68
CA ASP A 119 26.13 -7.52 -14.41
C ASP A 119 25.84 -6.14 -13.82
N LEU A 120 26.32 -5.88 -12.60
CA LEU A 120 26.07 -4.67 -11.83
C LEU A 120 26.96 -3.49 -12.24
N GLN A 121 28.04 -3.72 -13.01
CA GLN A 121 28.99 -2.68 -13.43
C GLN A 121 29.49 -1.75 -12.30
N GLY A 122 29.53 -2.23 -11.05
CA GLY A 122 29.91 -1.43 -9.88
C GLY A 122 28.77 -0.63 -9.23
N ASP A 123 27.52 -0.85 -9.63
CA ASP A 123 26.34 -0.28 -8.98
C ASP A 123 26.10 -0.92 -7.60
N GLY A 124 26.70 -0.29 -6.58
CA GLY A 124 26.56 -0.72 -5.20
C GLY A 124 25.16 -0.52 -4.63
N GLU A 125 24.40 0.45 -5.14
CA GLU A 125 23.03 0.73 -4.66
C GLU A 125 22.11 -0.41 -5.06
N TYR A 126 22.19 -0.87 -6.31
CA TYR A 126 21.44 -2.04 -6.75
C TYR A 126 21.81 -3.30 -5.95
N LEU A 127 23.12 -3.52 -5.69
CA LEU A 127 23.56 -4.67 -4.89
C LEU A 127 22.96 -4.61 -3.48
N GLN A 128 22.99 -3.44 -2.85
CA GLN A 128 22.46 -3.26 -1.50
C GLN A 128 20.96 -3.53 -1.45
N ASP A 129 20.20 -2.92 -2.37
CA ASP A 129 18.74 -3.09 -2.43
C ASP A 129 18.37 -4.56 -2.60
N HIS A 130 19.07 -5.28 -3.47
CA HIS A 130 18.77 -6.68 -3.71
C HIS A 130 19.12 -7.56 -2.49
N LEU A 131 20.24 -7.31 -1.81
CA LEU A 131 20.60 -7.99 -0.56
C LEU A 131 19.59 -7.72 0.56
N VAL A 132 19.10 -6.49 0.69
CA VAL A 132 18.05 -6.12 1.67
C VAL A 132 16.75 -6.85 1.37
N VAL A 133 16.35 -6.94 0.10
CA VAL A 133 15.15 -7.69 -0.32
C VAL A 133 15.30 -9.17 0.04
N GLN A 134 16.44 -9.80 -0.27
CA GLN A 134 16.69 -11.21 0.06
C GLN A 134 16.62 -11.46 1.58
N GLN A 135 17.27 -10.62 2.38
CA GLN A 135 17.23 -10.75 3.84
C GLN A 135 15.80 -10.63 4.39
N ARG A 136 14.97 -9.73 3.84
CA ARG A 136 13.55 -9.61 4.23
C ARG A 136 12.75 -10.84 3.86
N LEU A 137 12.99 -11.43 2.68
CA LEU A 137 12.34 -12.66 2.25
C LEU A 137 12.69 -13.83 3.17
N GLU A 138 13.96 -13.96 3.56
CA GLU A 138 14.40 -14.99 4.51
C GLU A 138 13.77 -14.83 5.89
N VAL A 139 13.73 -13.61 6.43
CA VAL A 139 13.08 -13.31 7.72
C VAL A 139 11.58 -13.61 7.64
N ALA A 140 10.92 -13.21 6.56
CA ALA A 140 9.50 -13.50 6.34
C ALA A 140 9.24 -15.01 6.21
N ALA A 141 10.12 -15.75 5.53
CA ALA A 141 10.01 -17.20 5.39
C ALA A 141 10.20 -17.91 6.74
N LYS A 142 11.16 -17.48 7.56
CA LYS A 142 11.36 -18.01 8.92
C LYS A 142 10.14 -17.73 9.79
N ALA A 143 9.65 -16.49 9.81
CA ALA A 143 8.45 -16.11 10.56
C ALA A 143 7.20 -16.89 10.09
N ALA A 144 7.04 -17.10 8.78
CA ALA A 144 5.94 -17.89 8.23
C ALA A 144 6.04 -19.37 8.67
N LYS A 145 7.24 -19.94 8.70
CA LYS A 145 7.48 -21.29 9.19
C LYS A 145 7.16 -21.41 10.69
N GLU A 146 7.66 -20.49 11.51
CA GLU A 146 7.35 -20.44 12.95
C GLU A 146 5.85 -20.29 13.21
N HIS A 147 5.17 -19.42 12.46
CA HIS A 147 3.73 -19.27 12.55
C HIS A 147 2.98 -20.55 12.14
N ALA A 148 3.43 -21.23 11.09
CA ALA A 148 2.85 -22.52 10.67
C ALA A 148 3.06 -23.60 11.74
N GLU A 149 4.23 -23.67 12.36
CA GLU A 149 4.52 -24.59 13.46
C GLU A 149 3.65 -24.28 14.69
N ALA A 150 3.50 -23.00 15.05
CA ALA A 150 2.60 -22.58 16.14
C ALA A 150 1.14 -22.96 15.85
N MET A 151 0.65 -22.71 14.64
CA MET A 151 -0.71 -23.10 14.22
C MET A 151 -0.89 -24.62 14.26
N ALA A 152 0.12 -25.40 13.87
CA ALA A 152 0.07 -26.86 13.94
C ALA A 152 -0.02 -27.36 15.40
N LEU A 153 0.70 -26.73 16.33
CA LEU A 153 0.60 -27.05 17.76
C LEU A 153 -0.78 -26.73 18.33
N VAL A 154 -1.36 -25.58 17.96
CA VAL A 154 -2.73 -25.22 18.37
C VAL A 154 -3.75 -26.23 17.82
N ALA A 155 -3.65 -26.59 16.54
CA ALA A 155 -4.53 -27.58 15.92
C ALA A 155 -4.39 -28.97 16.58
N ALA A 156 -3.17 -29.39 16.91
CA ALA A 156 -2.92 -30.64 17.62
C ALA A 156 -3.54 -30.62 19.04
N ALA A 157 -3.39 -29.52 19.78
CA ALA A 157 -4.00 -29.34 21.09
C ALA A 157 -5.53 -29.37 21.03
N GLN A 158 -6.13 -28.73 20.02
CA GLN A 158 -7.58 -28.78 19.79
C GLN A 158 -8.06 -30.20 19.46
N ALA A 159 -7.32 -30.95 18.64
CA ALA A 159 -7.65 -32.34 18.33
C ALA A 159 -7.56 -33.25 19.57
N GLU A 160 -6.55 -33.05 20.43
CA GLU A 160 -6.43 -33.77 21.70
C GLU A 160 -7.60 -33.45 22.65
N GLU A 161 -7.99 -32.18 22.75
CA GLU A 161 -9.14 -31.76 23.54
C GLU A 161 -10.45 -32.39 23.04
N ILE A 162 -10.66 -32.43 21.72
CA ILE A 162 -11.80 -33.15 21.11
C ILE A 162 -11.76 -34.64 21.43
N ASN A 163 -10.59 -35.28 21.37
CA ASN A 163 -10.44 -36.69 21.76
C ASN A 163 -10.81 -36.93 23.23
N ARG A 164 -10.37 -36.05 24.15
CA ARG A 164 -10.71 -36.15 25.58
C ARG A 164 -12.22 -36.02 25.79
N ARG A 165 -12.83 -34.99 25.20
CA ARG A 165 -14.29 -34.78 25.23
C ARG A 165 -15.06 -35.99 24.70
N ALA A 166 -14.58 -36.60 23.62
CA ALA A 166 -15.21 -37.78 23.03
C ALA A 166 -15.20 -39.00 23.97
N VAL A 167 -14.15 -39.16 24.78
CA VAL A 167 -14.08 -40.20 25.81
C VAL A 167 -15.10 -39.94 26.92
N ASP A 168 -15.18 -38.70 27.42
CA ASP A 168 -16.07 -38.33 28.52
C ASP A 168 -17.56 -38.44 28.15
N LEU A 169 -17.90 -38.10 26.91
CA LEU A 169 -19.29 -38.08 26.39
C LEU A 169 -19.64 -39.29 25.52
N HIS A 170 -18.81 -40.35 25.52
CA HIS A 170 -18.95 -41.49 24.60
C HIS A 170 -20.36 -42.10 24.60
N GLN A 171 -21.00 -42.21 25.76
CA GLN A 171 -22.35 -42.78 25.89
C GLN A 171 -23.42 -41.90 25.22
N GLU A 172 -23.39 -40.58 25.47
CA GLU A 172 -24.32 -39.63 24.84
C GLU A 172 -24.09 -39.51 23.34
N MET A 173 -22.82 -39.52 22.91
CA MET A 173 -22.49 -39.55 21.48
C MET A 173 -23.04 -40.79 20.79
N ALA A 174 -22.94 -41.97 21.41
CA ALA A 174 -23.50 -43.19 20.85
C ALA A 174 -25.04 -43.17 20.82
N ARG A 175 -25.67 -42.65 21.88
CA ARG A 175 -27.13 -42.48 21.97
C ARG A 175 -27.67 -41.58 20.88
N HIS A 176 -27.01 -40.45 20.63
CA HIS A 176 -27.43 -39.44 19.66
C HIS A 176 -26.76 -39.56 18.28
N GLN A 177 -25.91 -40.57 18.07
CA GLN A 177 -25.15 -40.80 16.84
C GLN A 177 -24.30 -39.60 16.40
N VAL A 178 -23.63 -38.95 17.35
CA VAL A 178 -22.84 -37.74 17.13
C VAL A 178 -21.45 -38.09 16.57
N PRO A 179 -21.07 -37.58 15.39
CA PRO A 179 -19.69 -37.69 14.89
C PRO A 179 -18.70 -36.94 15.80
N GLN A 180 -17.49 -37.45 15.94
CA GLN A 180 -16.49 -36.87 16.83
C GLN A 180 -16.10 -35.44 16.42
N GLU A 181 -16.06 -35.17 15.12
CA GLU A 181 -15.77 -33.84 14.57
C GLU A 181 -16.75 -32.77 15.03
N TYR A 182 -17.99 -33.13 15.38
CA TYR A 182 -19.00 -32.15 15.81
C TYR A 182 -18.75 -31.62 17.23
N LEU A 183 -17.90 -32.29 18.02
CA LEU A 183 -17.50 -31.81 19.36
C LEU A 183 -16.64 -30.54 19.33
N ALA A 184 -16.22 -30.10 18.14
CA ALA A 184 -15.65 -28.77 17.93
C ALA A 184 -16.70 -27.65 18.09
N ASN A 185 -18.00 -27.96 18.07
CA ASN A 185 -19.07 -27.00 18.35
C ASN A 185 -19.38 -26.95 19.85
N ASP A 186 -19.14 -25.80 20.48
CA ASP A 186 -19.33 -25.61 21.92
C ASP A 186 -20.81 -25.66 22.37
N ASP A 187 -21.76 -25.31 21.51
CA ASP A 187 -23.19 -25.38 21.84
C ASP A 187 -23.69 -26.83 21.86
N LEU A 188 -23.24 -27.66 20.93
CA LEU A 188 -23.52 -29.10 20.94
C LEU A 188 -22.86 -29.77 22.14
N MET A 189 -21.62 -29.41 22.47
CA MET A 189 -20.93 -29.90 23.67
C MET A 189 -21.73 -29.59 24.94
N ARG A 190 -22.22 -28.36 25.10
CA ARG A 190 -23.08 -27.97 26.22
C ARG A 190 -24.40 -28.75 26.24
N ALA A 191 -25.02 -28.98 25.08
CA ALA A 191 -26.23 -29.77 24.97
C ALA A 191 -26.02 -31.24 25.39
N LEU A 192 -24.92 -31.87 24.94
CA LEU A 192 -24.56 -33.24 25.32
C LEU A 192 -24.28 -33.38 26.82
N GLN A 193 -23.54 -32.44 27.41
CA GLN A 193 -23.30 -32.39 28.85
C GLN A 193 -24.61 -32.22 29.64
N HIS A 194 -25.53 -31.38 29.14
CA HIS A 194 -26.83 -31.20 29.77
C HIS A 194 -27.70 -32.45 29.66
N SER A 195 -27.67 -33.17 28.53
CA SER A 195 -28.36 -34.45 28.38
C SER A 195 -27.82 -35.48 29.37
N GLN A 196 -26.49 -35.63 29.45
CA GLN A 196 -25.84 -36.51 30.42
C GLN A 196 -26.25 -36.21 31.86
N ALA A 197 -26.28 -34.92 32.24
CA ALA A 197 -26.64 -34.49 33.59
C ALA A 197 -28.14 -34.65 33.91
N SER A 198 -28.98 -34.67 32.88
CA SER A 198 -30.44 -34.78 33.01
C SER A 198 -30.93 -36.23 32.95
N LEU A 199 -30.04 -37.20 32.74
CA LEU A 199 -30.37 -38.62 32.60
C LEU A 199 -31.18 -39.14 33.80
N GLY A 200 -32.37 -39.68 33.53
CA GLY A 200 -33.28 -40.20 34.55
C GLY A 200 -34.10 -39.14 35.29
N THR A 201 -34.08 -37.88 34.84
CA THR A 201 -34.90 -36.78 35.38
C THR A 201 -36.04 -36.40 34.44
N GLU A 202 -37.01 -35.62 34.93
CA GLU A 202 -38.10 -35.08 34.07
C GLU A 202 -37.59 -34.13 32.97
N ALA A 203 -36.35 -33.62 33.08
CA ALA A 203 -35.72 -32.73 32.12
C ALA A 203 -35.05 -33.47 30.94
N GLU A 204 -34.86 -34.80 31.03
CA GLU A 204 -34.19 -35.61 29.99
C GLU A 204 -34.75 -35.39 28.58
N PRO A 205 -36.09 -35.39 28.34
CA PRO A 205 -36.62 -35.21 26.99
C PRO A 205 -36.31 -33.83 26.39
N GLN A 206 -36.21 -32.80 27.23
CA GLN A 206 -35.86 -31.45 26.79
C GLN A 206 -34.37 -31.35 26.46
N ALA A 207 -33.51 -32.01 27.25
CA ALA A 207 -32.08 -32.04 27.01
C ALA A 207 -31.72 -32.83 25.73
N ASP A 208 -32.35 -33.99 25.52
CA ASP A 208 -32.22 -34.77 24.27
C ASP A 208 -32.64 -33.98 23.05
N ARG A 209 -33.75 -33.23 23.17
CA ARG A 209 -34.23 -32.36 22.11
C ARG A 209 -33.22 -31.27 21.78
N ALA A 210 -32.59 -30.65 22.78
CA ALA A 210 -31.58 -29.64 22.56
C ALA A 210 -30.37 -30.22 21.78
N VAL A 211 -29.99 -31.47 22.04
CA VAL A 211 -28.97 -32.17 21.23
C VAL A 211 -29.43 -32.34 19.78
N ALA A 212 -30.67 -32.80 19.56
CA ALA A 212 -31.22 -32.96 18.23
C ALA A 212 -31.32 -31.64 17.44
N GLU A 213 -31.72 -30.54 18.10
CA GLU A 213 -31.73 -29.20 17.51
C GLU A 213 -30.31 -28.79 17.05
N ARG A 214 -29.29 -29.03 17.88
CA ARG A 214 -27.91 -28.68 17.55
C ARG A 214 -27.33 -29.52 16.41
N LEU A 215 -27.65 -30.82 16.36
CA LEU A 215 -27.25 -31.68 15.24
C LEU A 215 -27.86 -31.21 13.93
N HIS A 216 -29.16 -30.88 13.91
CA HIS A 216 -29.83 -30.37 12.72
C HIS A 216 -29.21 -29.05 12.22
N LEU A 217 -28.88 -28.14 13.13
CA LEU A 217 -28.21 -26.88 12.78
C LEU A 217 -26.81 -27.09 12.21
N ILE A 218 -26.04 -28.04 12.75
CA ILE A 218 -24.70 -28.37 12.24
C ILE A 218 -24.80 -29.05 10.86
N GLU A 219 -25.79 -29.92 10.64
CA GLU A 219 -26.01 -30.52 9.31
C GLU A 219 -26.36 -29.47 8.26
N HIS A 220 -27.09 -28.41 8.63
CA HIS A 220 -27.49 -27.34 7.71
C HIS A 220 -26.38 -26.31 7.47
N ASN A 221 -25.67 -25.89 8.53
CA ASN A 221 -24.78 -24.74 8.51
C ASN A 221 -23.29 -25.09 8.74
N GLY A 222 -22.98 -26.35 9.01
CA GLY A 222 -21.66 -26.76 9.46
C GLY A 222 -21.38 -26.44 10.92
N ILE A 223 -20.24 -26.92 11.40
CA ILE A 223 -19.80 -26.86 12.82
C ILE A 223 -19.71 -25.43 13.35
N ASN A 224 -19.36 -24.46 12.50
CA ASN A 224 -19.18 -23.06 12.88
C ASN A 224 -20.48 -22.23 12.81
N GLY A 225 -21.58 -22.82 12.35
CA GLY A 225 -22.82 -22.10 12.06
C GLY A 225 -22.75 -21.23 10.79
N PRO A 226 -23.78 -20.42 10.52
CA PRO A 226 -23.89 -19.65 9.28
C PRO A 226 -22.80 -18.57 9.21
N SER A 227 -22.23 -18.41 8.02
CA SER A 227 -21.25 -17.35 7.75
C SER A 227 -21.92 -15.98 7.73
N ILE A 228 -21.11 -14.93 7.96
CA ILE A 228 -21.59 -13.54 7.89
C ILE A 228 -22.18 -13.23 6.51
N GLU A 229 -21.63 -13.78 5.44
CA GLU A 229 -22.13 -13.57 4.08
C GLU A 229 -23.48 -14.26 3.83
N GLU A 230 -23.70 -15.44 4.41
CA GLU A 230 -25.01 -16.11 4.38
C GLU A 230 -26.06 -15.30 5.16
N LEU A 231 -25.70 -14.85 6.37
CA LEU A 231 -26.57 -13.98 7.18
C LEU A 231 -26.88 -12.66 6.45
N LYS A 232 -25.90 -12.03 5.80
CA LYS A 232 -26.11 -10.83 4.97
C LYS A 232 -27.14 -11.07 3.87
N LYS A 233 -26.96 -12.15 3.11
CA LYS A 233 -27.84 -12.51 2.01
C LYS A 233 -29.26 -12.78 2.51
N GLU A 234 -29.38 -13.53 3.60
CA GLU A 234 -30.68 -13.93 4.11
C GLU A 234 -31.44 -12.78 4.79
N ILE A 235 -30.79 -12.07 5.71
CA ILE A 235 -31.41 -10.92 6.39
C ILE A 235 -31.70 -9.80 5.40
N GLY A 236 -30.81 -9.53 4.44
CA GLY A 236 -31.03 -8.54 3.39
C GLY A 236 -32.21 -8.88 2.46
N ALA A 237 -32.53 -10.17 2.29
CA ALA A 237 -33.70 -10.59 1.52
C ALA A 237 -35.02 -10.45 2.30
N ASN A 238 -34.99 -10.59 3.62
CA ASN A 238 -36.20 -10.57 4.47
C ASN A 238 -36.49 -9.19 5.09
N TYR A 239 -35.46 -8.36 5.32
CA TYR A 239 -35.56 -7.08 6.00
C TYR A 239 -35.00 -5.94 5.14
N THR A 240 -35.91 -5.09 4.65
CA THR A 240 -35.54 -3.89 3.88
C THR A 240 -34.83 -2.88 4.78
N GLY A 241 -33.76 -2.26 4.28
CA GLY A 241 -32.96 -1.30 5.04
C GLY A 241 -31.73 -1.89 5.73
N THR A 242 -31.53 -3.21 5.67
CA THR A 242 -30.30 -3.87 6.12
C THR A 242 -29.10 -3.43 5.27
N ARG A 243 -28.02 -2.99 5.91
CA ARG A 243 -26.74 -2.58 5.31
C ARG A 243 -25.59 -3.42 5.86
N ASP A 244 -24.49 -3.48 5.10
CA ASP A 244 -23.26 -4.18 5.50
C ASP A 244 -22.70 -3.70 6.85
N SER A 245 -22.90 -2.42 7.18
CA SER A 245 -22.45 -1.84 8.45
C SER A 245 -23.09 -2.47 9.69
N HIS A 246 -24.30 -3.05 9.58
CA HIS A 246 -24.92 -3.73 10.72
C HIS A 246 -24.20 -5.03 11.07
N PHE A 247 -23.58 -5.70 10.10
CA PHE A 247 -22.82 -6.93 10.32
C PHE A 247 -21.44 -6.69 10.95
N ALA A 248 -21.08 -5.44 11.21
CA ALA A 248 -19.95 -5.10 12.07
C ALA A 248 -20.33 -5.06 13.57
N ASP A 249 -21.62 -5.00 13.90
CA ASP A 249 -22.12 -5.10 15.28
C ASP A 249 -22.30 -6.56 15.67
N ALA A 250 -21.53 -7.01 16.67
CA ALA A 250 -21.58 -8.39 17.17
C ALA A 250 -22.97 -8.78 17.69
N GLU A 251 -23.70 -7.85 18.31
CA GLU A 251 -25.02 -8.13 18.84
C GLU A 251 -26.07 -8.26 17.72
N PHE A 252 -25.93 -7.47 16.65
CA PHE A 252 -26.75 -7.64 15.45
C PHE A 252 -26.50 -8.99 14.77
N VAL A 253 -25.23 -9.40 14.64
CA VAL A 253 -24.87 -10.71 14.09
C VAL A 253 -25.42 -11.85 14.96
N SER A 254 -25.40 -11.70 16.29
CA SER A 254 -26.01 -12.65 17.21
C SER A 254 -27.52 -12.77 16.99
N ALA A 255 -28.24 -11.65 16.93
CA ALA A 255 -29.68 -11.66 16.68
C ALA A 255 -30.03 -12.25 15.30
N ALA A 256 -29.22 -11.94 14.27
CA ALA A 256 -29.35 -12.52 12.94
C ALA A 256 -29.16 -14.03 12.95
N ARG A 257 -28.17 -14.53 13.71
CA ARG A 257 -27.94 -15.96 13.90
C ARG A 257 -29.10 -16.62 14.63
N ASP A 258 -29.58 -16.05 15.73
CA ASP A 258 -30.70 -16.61 16.50
C ASP A 258 -31.98 -16.70 15.66
N TRP A 259 -32.23 -15.68 14.83
CA TRP A 259 -33.33 -15.68 13.87
C TRP A 259 -33.17 -16.78 12.82
N HIS A 260 -31.98 -16.90 12.22
CA HIS A 260 -31.65 -17.93 11.24
C HIS A 260 -31.81 -19.33 11.85
N GLU A 261 -31.21 -19.60 13.01
CA GLU A 261 -31.31 -20.89 13.70
C GLU A 261 -32.77 -21.25 13.99
N SER A 262 -33.56 -20.29 14.48
CA SER A 262 -34.97 -20.51 14.78
C SER A 262 -35.77 -20.89 13.53
N LYS A 263 -35.50 -20.22 12.40
CA LYS A 263 -36.11 -20.52 11.11
C LYS A 263 -35.69 -21.91 10.59
N THR A 264 -34.40 -22.23 10.61
CA THR A 264 -33.88 -23.54 10.16
C THR A 264 -34.45 -24.69 10.98
N LEU A 265 -34.63 -24.50 12.29
CA LEU A 265 -35.29 -25.47 13.17
C LEU A 265 -36.77 -25.62 12.83
N ALA A 266 -37.47 -24.52 12.53
CA ALA A 266 -38.88 -24.56 12.14
C ALA A 266 -39.07 -25.31 10.80
N GLU A 267 -38.19 -25.06 9.83
CA GLU A 267 -38.15 -25.79 8.56
C GLU A 267 -37.83 -27.29 8.75
N GLY A 268 -37.02 -27.62 9.77
CA GLY A 268 -36.74 -29.00 10.19
C GLY A 268 -37.88 -29.70 10.94
N GLY A 269 -39.01 -29.02 11.17
CA GLY A 269 -40.16 -29.59 11.86
C GLY A 269 -40.00 -29.69 13.38
N PHE A 270 -39.05 -28.98 13.97
CA PHE A 270 -38.92 -28.88 15.42
C PHE A 270 -40.05 -27.99 15.97
N VAL A 271 -41.02 -28.57 16.70
CA VAL A 271 -42.16 -27.81 17.25
C VAL A 271 -42.13 -27.90 18.77
N GLU A 272 -41.99 -26.77 19.47
CA GLU A 272 -42.12 -26.75 20.94
C GLU A 272 -43.61 -26.73 21.35
N LYS A 273 -43.97 -27.47 22.41
CA LYS A 273 -45.27 -27.32 23.09
C LYS A 273 -45.09 -26.39 24.29
N GLY A 274 -45.65 -25.18 24.26
CA GLY A 274 -45.68 -24.26 25.41
C GLY A 274 -45.26 -22.80 25.09
N ASN A 275 -45.34 -21.91 26.10
CA ASN A 275 -45.14 -20.45 26.00
C ASN A 275 -43.66 -19.98 25.93
N THR A 276 -42.69 -20.90 25.88
CA THR A 276 -41.25 -20.61 25.72
C THR A 276 -40.72 -21.10 24.37
N GLY A 277 -41.64 -21.29 23.42
CA GLY A 277 -41.49 -22.00 22.16
C GLY A 277 -40.44 -21.46 21.20
N LEU A 278 -40.09 -22.28 20.20
CA LEU A 278 -39.32 -21.88 19.01
C LEU A 278 -39.88 -20.59 18.36
N GLU A 279 -41.20 -20.45 18.36
CA GLU A 279 -41.92 -19.24 17.90
C GLU A 279 -41.59 -18.01 18.77
N ALA A 280 -41.49 -18.15 20.09
CA ALA A 280 -41.07 -17.06 20.97
C ALA A 280 -39.59 -16.69 20.77
N ARG A 281 -38.72 -17.68 20.47
CA ARG A 281 -37.31 -17.42 20.11
C ARG A 281 -37.22 -16.65 18.80
N TYR A 282 -37.98 -17.08 17.79
CA TYR A 282 -38.10 -16.39 16.50
C TYR A 282 -38.60 -14.96 16.66
N GLU A 283 -39.70 -14.74 17.37
CA GLU A 283 -40.26 -13.40 17.62
C GLU A 283 -39.29 -12.51 18.38
N LYS A 284 -38.56 -13.05 19.36
CA LYS A 284 -37.57 -12.30 20.12
C LYS A 284 -36.42 -11.86 19.21
N ALA A 285 -35.86 -12.78 18.44
CA ALA A 285 -34.78 -12.49 17.51
C ALA A 285 -35.20 -11.46 16.46
N GLU A 286 -36.41 -11.59 15.91
CA GLU A 286 -37.00 -10.62 14.99
C GLU A 286 -37.15 -9.23 15.63
N LYS A 287 -37.68 -9.15 16.85
CA LYS A 287 -37.80 -7.87 17.60
C LYS A 287 -36.43 -7.22 17.82
N GLU A 288 -35.41 -8.00 18.16
CA GLU A 288 -34.05 -7.50 18.35
C GLU A 288 -33.41 -7.02 17.05
N LEU A 289 -33.61 -7.73 15.93
CA LEU A 289 -33.19 -7.28 14.60
C LEU A 289 -33.83 -5.95 14.22
N PHE A 290 -35.15 -5.82 14.35
CA PHE A 290 -35.85 -4.57 14.04
C PHE A 290 -35.41 -3.41 14.93
N ALA A 291 -35.23 -3.66 16.23
CA ALA A 291 -34.76 -2.65 17.18
C ALA A 291 -33.37 -2.11 16.83
N ARG A 292 -32.53 -2.89 16.14
CA ARG A 292 -31.17 -2.51 15.74
C ARG A 292 -31.08 -1.90 14.34
N ILE A 293 -31.98 -2.28 13.43
CA ILE A 293 -32.06 -1.68 12.08
C ILE A 293 -32.61 -0.26 12.15
N GLY A 294 -33.60 0.00 13.02
CA GLY A 294 -34.28 1.30 13.15
C GLY A 294 -33.38 2.51 13.49
N PRO A 295 -32.52 2.45 14.54
CA PRO A 295 -31.75 3.61 15.01
C PRO A 295 -30.65 4.06 14.03
N MET A 296 -30.00 3.14 13.32
CA MET A 296 -28.95 3.49 12.34
C MET A 296 -29.50 4.08 11.03
N GLY A 297 -30.81 3.92 10.77
CA GLY A 297 -31.52 4.69 9.75
C GLY A 297 -31.69 6.16 10.16
N GLN A 298 -32.03 6.40 11.43
CA GLN A 298 -32.18 7.72 12.03
C GLN A 298 -30.85 8.45 12.22
N ASP A 299 -29.73 7.76 12.46
CA ASP A 299 -28.41 8.41 12.54
C ASP A 299 -27.96 9.05 11.22
N ILE A 300 -28.43 8.52 10.08
CA ILE A 300 -28.22 9.16 8.76
C ILE A 300 -29.23 10.27 8.55
N GLU A 301 -30.50 10.08 8.94
CA GLU A 301 -31.49 11.17 8.91
C GLU A 301 -30.98 12.37 9.74
N ASP A 302 -30.49 12.12 10.95
CA ASP A 302 -29.88 13.12 11.82
C ASP A 302 -28.56 13.65 11.26
N LYS A 303 -27.68 12.83 10.67
CA LYS A 303 -26.46 13.34 10.01
C LYS A 303 -26.80 14.19 8.78
N VAL A 304 -27.79 13.82 7.99
CA VAL A 304 -28.24 14.53 6.78
C VAL A 304 -29.08 15.75 7.15
N LEU A 305 -29.78 15.77 8.29
CA LEU A 305 -30.50 16.95 8.79
C LEU A 305 -29.59 17.90 9.59
N LYS A 306 -28.52 17.40 10.23
CA LYS A 306 -27.59 18.19 11.06
C LYS A 306 -26.31 18.60 10.33
N ASP A 307 -26.03 18.07 9.14
CA ASP A 307 -24.93 18.58 8.29
C ASP A 307 -25.31 19.98 7.76
N PRO A 308 -24.54 21.04 8.09
CA PRO A 308 -24.84 22.39 7.61
C PRO A 308 -24.75 22.53 6.09
N ASN A 309 -24.13 21.57 5.39
CA ASN A 309 -24.00 21.56 3.93
C ASN A 309 -25.14 20.85 3.18
N THR A 310 -26.05 20.16 3.87
CA THR A 310 -27.24 19.51 3.28
C THR A 310 -28.51 20.34 3.50
N LYS A 311 -28.40 21.64 3.80
CA LYS A 311 -29.49 22.61 3.60
C LYS A 311 -29.79 22.80 2.10
N THR A 312 -30.09 21.72 1.38
CA THR A 312 -30.97 21.79 0.24
C THR A 312 -32.37 22.02 0.79
N HIS A 313 -32.89 23.21 0.51
CA HIS A 313 -34.28 23.60 0.68
C HIS A 313 -35.23 22.46 0.29
N SER A 314 -35.71 21.69 1.27
CA SER A 314 -36.98 20.99 1.14
C SER A 314 -38.07 22.05 1.27
N ALA A 315 -38.34 22.76 0.18
CA ALA A 315 -39.62 23.43 0.02
C ALA A 315 -40.69 22.34 -0.03
N SER A 316 -41.29 22.08 1.14
CA SER A 316 -42.62 21.52 1.22
C SER A 316 -43.52 22.36 0.32
N VAL A 317 -43.90 21.81 -0.83
CA VAL A 317 -44.98 22.33 -1.66
C VAL A 317 -46.27 22.11 -0.87
N LYS A 318 -46.55 23.05 0.04
CA LYS A 318 -47.92 23.51 0.27
C LYS A 318 -48.06 24.79 -0.53
N THR A 319 -48.89 24.69 -1.55
CA THR A 319 -49.50 25.76 -2.33
C THR A 319 -49.69 27.02 -1.48
N SER A 320 -48.75 27.95 -1.60
CA SER A 320 -48.91 29.34 -1.14
C SER A 320 -48.17 30.19 -2.16
N GLN A 321 -48.93 30.93 -2.96
CA GLN A 321 -48.44 31.91 -3.91
C GLN A 321 -47.54 32.94 -3.21
N ALA A 322 -46.29 33.11 -3.65
CA ALA A 322 -45.52 34.35 -3.53
C ALA A 322 -44.21 34.27 -4.36
N GLU A 323 -44.24 34.93 -5.51
CA GLU A 323 -43.15 35.64 -6.23
C GLU A 323 -41.74 35.01 -6.30
N GLN A 324 -41.46 34.29 -7.39
CA GLN A 324 -40.09 33.95 -7.85
C GLN A 324 -39.57 35.05 -8.80
N ALA A 325 -38.38 35.57 -8.52
CA ALA A 325 -37.59 36.30 -9.53
C ALA A 325 -37.16 35.33 -10.66
N PRO A 326 -37.09 35.78 -11.92
CA PRO A 326 -36.92 34.89 -13.07
C PRO A 326 -35.53 34.25 -13.08
N VAL A 327 -35.48 32.92 -13.15
CA VAL A 327 -34.24 32.17 -13.39
C VAL A 327 -33.73 32.54 -14.80
N PRO A 328 -32.48 33.02 -14.95
CA PRO A 328 -31.96 33.42 -16.26
C PRO A 328 -31.94 32.23 -17.22
N ALA A 329 -32.42 32.45 -18.45
CA ALA A 329 -32.51 31.42 -19.46
C ALA A 329 -31.15 30.77 -19.76
N TYR A 330 -31.10 29.44 -19.87
CA TYR A 330 -29.88 28.71 -20.20
C TYR A 330 -29.26 29.25 -21.49
N GLY A 331 -27.98 29.66 -21.42
CA GLY A 331 -27.28 30.30 -22.53
C GLY A 331 -27.29 31.83 -22.52
N SER A 332 -27.94 32.49 -21.55
CA SER A 332 -27.84 33.94 -21.34
C SER A 332 -26.49 34.33 -20.71
N ALA A 333 -26.11 35.61 -20.84
CA ALA A 333 -24.90 36.12 -20.19
C ALA A 333 -24.94 35.95 -18.67
N GLU A 334 -26.12 36.13 -18.06
CA GLU A 334 -26.36 35.96 -16.62
C GLU A 334 -26.21 34.50 -16.18
N HIS A 335 -26.64 33.54 -17.02
CA HIS A 335 -26.44 32.12 -16.77
C HIS A 335 -24.94 31.76 -16.73
N TYR A 336 -24.13 32.29 -17.66
CA TYR A 336 -22.69 32.03 -17.65
C TYR A 336 -21.95 32.74 -16.52
N ALA A 337 -22.40 33.92 -16.10
CA ALA A 337 -21.84 34.62 -14.95
C ALA A 337 -22.11 33.86 -13.64
N ALA A 338 -23.33 33.33 -13.47
CA ALA A 338 -23.66 32.46 -12.34
C ALA A 338 -22.88 31.13 -12.38
N PHE A 339 -22.68 30.56 -13.56
CA PHE A 339 -21.87 29.37 -13.75
C PHE A 339 -20.38 29.61 -13.43
N GLU A 340 -19.82 30.74 -13.86
CA GLU A 340 -18.45 31.14 -13.53
C GLU A 340 -18.26 31.34 -12.02
N ALA A 341 -19.23 31.99 -11.35
CA ALA A 341 -19.23 32.15 -9.90
C ALA A 341 -19.25 30.79 -9.16
N SER A 342 -20.01 29.81 -9.66
CA SER A 342 -20.06 28.46 -9.08
C SER A 342 -18.74 27.68 -9.19
N LEU A 343 -17.85 28.08 -10.10
CA LEU A 343 -16.55 27.43 -10.33
C LEU A 343 -15.41 28.09 -9.54
N GLN A 344 -15.63 29.24 -8.90
CA GLN A 344 -14.63 29.88 -8.06
C GLN A 344 -14.22 28.95 -6.90
N GLY A 345 -12.90 28.77 -6.71
CA GLY A 345 -12.33 27.84 -5.73
C GLY A 345 -12.15 26.40 -6.22
N THR A 346 -12.60 26.05 -7.44
CA THR A 346 -12.49 24.69 -8.00
C THR A 346 -11.37 24.50 -9.04
N GLY A 347 -10.60 25.55 -9.32
CA GLY A 347 -9.50 25.54 -10.28
C GLY A 347 -8.85 26.92 -10.46
N THR A 348 -7.81 27.01 -11.29
CA THR A 348 -7.17 28.30 -11.62
C THR A 348 -8.06 29.13 -12.54
N ASP A 349 -7.91 30.45 -12.56
CA ASP A 349 -8.69 31.36 -13.41
C ASP A 349 -8.68 30.96 -14.90
N ALA A 350 -7.55 30.43 -15.39
CA ALA A 350 -7.43 29.95 -16.77
C ALA A 350 -8.30 28.69 -17.01
N GLN A 351 -8.39 27.79 -16.04
CA GLN A 351 -9.24 26.60 -16.10
C GLN A 351 -10.72 26.95 -15.99
N ILE A 352 -11.06 27.90 -15.12
CA ILE A 352 -12.44 28.40 -14.97
C ILE A 352 -12.90 29.04 -16.28
N LYS A 353 -12.09 29.93 -16.86
CA LYS A 353 -12.39 30.55 -18.18
C LYS A 353 -12.50 29.51 -19.30
N GLY A 354 -11.65 28.49 -19.30
CA GLY A 354 -11.73 27.37 -20.23
C GLY A 354 -13.04 26.58 -20.13
N ARG A 355 -13.50 26.32 -18.89
CA ARG A 355 -14.78 25.63 -18.62
C ARG A 355 -16.00 26.47 -19.01
N VAL A 356 -15.97 27.78 -18.73
CA VAL A 356 -17.03 28.71 -19.15
C VAL A 356 -17.09 28.83 -20.68
N ALA A 357 -15.94 28.87 -21.37
CA ALA A 357 -15.88 28.87 -22.83
C ALA A 357 -16.43 27.57 -23.44
N ALA A 358 -16.11 26.41 -22.85
CA ALA A 358 -16.66 25.12 -23.25
C ALA A 358 -18.19 25.07 -23.06
N ALA A 359 -18.69 25.59 -21.92
CA ALA A 359 -20.13 25.69 -21.66
C ALA A 359 -20.85 26.60 -22.67
N ARG A 360 -20.21 27.68 -23.13
CA ARG A 360 -20.74 28.54 -24.22
C ARG A 360 -20.81 27.82 -25.56
N GLY A 361 -19.88 26.92 -25.85
CA GLY A 361 -19.89 26.09 -27.05
C GLY A 361 -20.94 24.99 -27.04
N GLN A 362 -21.30 24.50 -25.85
CA GLN A 362 -22.35 23.50 -25.63
C GLN A 362 -23.71 24.19 -25.44
N ALA A 363 -24.34 24.62 -26.53
CA ALA A 363 -25.63 25.33 -26.53
C ALA A 363 -26.84 24.48 -26.08
N THR A 364 -26.62 23.34 -25.42
CA THR A 364 -27.66 22.41 -24.97
C THR A 364 -27.55 22.19 -23.46
N PRO A 365 -28.65 22.33 -22.69
CA PRO A 365 -28.62 22.11 -21.25
C PRO A 365 -28.27 20.66 -20.91
N PRO A 366 -27.53 20.39 -19.80
CA PRO A 366 -27.09 19.04 -19.44
C PRO A 366 -28.27 18.04 -19.35
N ARG A 367 -29.43 18.51 -18.90
CA ARG A 367 -30.66 17.72 -18.83
C ARG A 367 -31.23 17.31 -20.20
N ALA A 368 -30.94 18.08 -21.25
CA ALA A 368 -31.30 17.74 -22.63
C ALA A 368 -30.22 16.88 -23.31
N ALA A 369 -28.95 17.02 -22.93
CA ALA A 369 -27.84 16.19 -23.44
C ALA A 369 -27.91 14.74 -22.93
N VAL A 370 -28.47 14.50 -21.75
CA VAL A 370 -28.59 13.17 -21.12
C VAL A 370 -29.93 12.49 -21.44
N GLN A 371 -30.88 13.19 -22.06
CA GLN A 371 -32.10 12.55 -22.56
C GLN A 371 -31.80 11.82 -23.87
N ALA A 372 -31.71 10.49 -23.79
CA ALA A 372 -31.69 9.63 -24.96
C ALA A 372 -32.92 9.92 -25.85
N PRO A 373 -32.79 9.99 -27.19
CA PRO A 373 -33.92 10.26 -28.05
C PRO A 373 -34.95 9.13 -27.94
N THR A 374 -36.17 9.45 -27.52
CA THR A 374 -37.31 8.52 -27.37
C THR A 374 -37.90 8.05 -28.71
N LYS A 375 -37.21 8.27 -29.83
CA LYS A 375 -37.62 7.78 -31.15
C LYS A 375 -36.41 7.22 -31.90
N THR A 376 -36.50 5.95 -32.30
CA THR A 376 -35.58 5.31 -33.26
C THR A 376 -35.40 6.21 -34.49
N PRO A 377 -34.17 6.42 -34.98
CA PRO A 377 -33.94 7.25 -36.16
C PRO A 377 -34.51 6.54 -37.38
N THR A 378 -35.65 7.01 -37.87
CA THR A 378 -36.17 6.63 -39.18
C THR A 378 -35.23 7.17 -40.24
N ALA A 379 -34.66 6.28 -41.06
CA ALA A 379 -33.80 6.63 -42.18
C ALA A 379 -34.51 7.66 -43.08
N ARG A 380 -33.99 8.89 -43.12
CA ARG A 380 -34.47 9.91 -44.05
C ARG A 380 -34.04 9.53 -45.45
N LYS A 381 -35.05 9.30 -46.29
CA LYS A 381 -34.98 9.15 -47.75
C LYS A 381 -34.09 10.26 -48.35
N ALA A 382 -33.03 9.86 -49.06
CA ALA A 382 -32.19 10.77 -49.81
C ALA A 382 -33.03 11.49 -50.87
N ARG A 383 -33.02 12.84 -50.83
CA ARG A 383 -33.49 13.68 -51.92
C ARG A 383 -32.28 14.45 -52.46
N ALA A 384 -32.00 14.21 -53.73
CA ALA A 384 -30.95 14.83 -54.50
C ALA A 384 -31.08 16.36 -54.57
N GLY A 385 -29.94 17.06 -54.62
CA GLY A 385 -29.88 18.44 -55.11
C GLY A 385 -28.72 19.27 -54.54
N ALA A 386 -27.68 19.44 -55.39
CA ALA A 386 -26.67 20.52 -55.46
C ALA A 386 -25.97 20.97 -54.15
N GLY A 387 -24.65 20.98 -54.00
CA GLY A 387 -23.54 20.96 -54.96
C GLY A 387 -22.43 21.83 -54.34
N ALA A 388 -21.22 21.29 -54.19
CA ALA A 388 -19.95 22.02 -54.07
C ALA A 388 -18.83 20.98 -53.87
N GLY A 389 -18.39 20.39 -54.98
CA GLY A 389 -17.16 19.60 -55.00
C GLY A 389 -15.97 20.50 -54.72
N ARG A 390 -15.11 20.09 -53.78
CA ARG A 390 -13.70 20.45 -53.79
C ARG A 390 -12.90 19.18 -53.98
N SER A 391 -12.26 19.14 -55.14
CA SER A 391 -11.25 18.20 -55.57
C SER A 391 -10.11 18.12 -54.56
N ARG A 392 -9.67 16.90 -54.27
CA ARG A 392 -8.25 16.63 -54.00
C ARG A 392 -7.88 15.33 -54.71
N SER A 393 -7.20 15.54 -55.83
CA SER A 393 -6.41 14.58 -56.57
C SER A 393 -5.48 13.82 -55.63
N GLN A 394 -5.49 12.50 -55.75
CA GLN A 394 -4.40 11.65 -55.28
C GLN A 394 -3.92 10.85 -56.48
N ASP A 395 -2.92 11.42 -57.16
CA ASP A 395 -2.12 10.74 -58.17
C ASP A 395 -0.90 10.10 -57.50
N GLY A 396 -0.67 8.85 -57.87
CA GLY A 396 0.66 8.24 -57.99
C GLY A 396 0.98 7.07 -57.05
N PRO A 397 1.82 6.11 -57.48
CA PRO A 397 1.84 5.46 -58.79
C PRO A 397 1.88 3.92 -58.69
N SER A 398 1.57 3.30 -59.81
CA SER A 398 1.51 1.85 -60.06
C SER A 398 2.83 1.10 -59.87
N ARG A 399 2.73 -0.13 -59.37
CA ARG A 399 3.33 -1.32 -59.99
C ARG A 399 2.51 -2.56 -59.68
#